data_AF-A0A970TXY4-F1
#
_entry.id   AF-A0A970TXY4-F1
#
_cell.length_a   1.000
_cell.length_b   1.000
_cell.length_c   1.000
_cell.angle_alpha   90.00
_cell.angle_beta   90.00
_cell.angle_gamma   90.00
#
_symmetry.space_group_name_H-M   'P 1'
#
loop_
_entity.id
_entity.type
_entity.pdbx_description
1 polymer ?
#
loop_
_entity_poly.entity_id
_entity_poly.type
_entity_poly.pdbx_seq_one_letter_code
_entity_poly.pdbx_strand_id
1 'polypeptide(L)'
;MQHPQIPPVEVGIFTHLDATSSMLGFTPPEGGLASAQFGATIDALLRELFGKLTSAGSTPHGIVLRRVVDNDLKLESAFNTWGNGRGDRVYRLKEGNERFMITDVNNPQTAAMAQSTLFAMMDLFGNYGKAVAYFNHVPGGCNVLFMDGHVDWIPYVAPAPGQDNTASMDLGATQPVLPSLANIIGIFKGVN
;
A
#
# COMPACT_ATOMS: atom_id res chain seq x y z
N MET A 1 -8.06 3.08 3.11
CA MET A 1 -7.38 2.98 1.81
C MET A 1 -8.37 3.44 0.78
N GLN A 2 -8.36 4.73 0.40
CA GLN A 2 -9.15 5.28 -0.72
C GLN A 2 -8.77 6.75 -0.93
N HIS A 3 -7.55 6.97 -1.42
CA HIS A 3 -7.22 8.20 -2.14
C HIS A 3 -7.03 7.83 -3.61
N PRO A 4 -8.12 7.69 -4.39
CA PRO A 4 -8.05 7.41 -5.82
C PRO A 4 -7.42 8.57 -6.64
N GLN A 5 -6.89 9.59 -5.98
CA GLN A 5 -6.37 10.83 -6.57
C GLN A 5 -4.86 11.02 -6.36
N ILE A 6 -4.21 10.21 -5.52
CA ILE A 6 -2.76 10.33 -5.34
C ILE A 6 -2.09 9.46 -6.39
N PRO A 7 -1.36 10.06 -7.36
CA PRO A 7 -0.67 9.29 -8.38
C PRO A 7 0.43 8.43 -7.72
N PRO A 8 0.84 7.33 -8.38
CA PRO A 8 1.98 6.57 -7.92
C PRO A 8 3.25 7.41 -7.98
N VAL A 9 4.17 7.12 -7.06
CA VAL A 9 5.38 7.91 -6.79
C VAL A 9 6.62 7.05 -6.86
N GLU A 10 7.77 7.67 -7.11
CA GLU A 10 9.04 6.96 -7.17
C GLU A 10 9.37 6.31 -5.83
N VAL A 11 9.81 5.04 -5.87
CA VAL A 11 10.18 4.28 -4.67
C VAL A 11 11.32 4.95 -3.89
N GLY A 12 12.22 5.68 -4.59
CA GLY A 12 13.38 6.32 -3.98
C GLY A 12 13.08 7.47 -3.01
N ILE A 13 11.84 7.98 -2.96
CA ILE A 13 11.47 9.02 -1.99
C ILE A 13 11.29 8.49 -0.56
N PHE A 14 11.21 7.16 -0.40
CA PHE A 14 10.98 6.49 0.88
C PHE A 14 12.30 6.13 1.55
N THR A 15 12.79 7.03 2.41
CA THR A 15 14.11 6.96 3.06
C THR A 15 14.37 5.61 3.75
N HIS A 16 13.41 5.10 4.51
CA HIS A 16 13.59 3.87 5.29
C HIS A 16 13.47 2.62 4.43
N LEU A 17 12.64 2.68 3.38
CA LEU A 17 12.54 1.59 2.41
C LEU A 17 13.82 1.46 1.58
N ASP A 18 14.38 2.58 1.12
CA ASP A 18 15.66 2.62 0.40
C ASP A 18 16.81 2.07 1.26
N ALA A 19 16.93 2.54 2.51
CA ALA A 19 17.93 2.04 3.45
C ALA A 19 17.79 0.53 3.73
N THR A 20 16.56 0.03 3.86
CA THR A 20 16.30 -1.40 4.09
C THR A 20 16.63 -2.25 2.86
N SER A 21 16.28 -1.77 1.67
CA SER A 21 16.57 -2.47 0.42
C SER A 21 18.08 -2.68 0.26
N SER A 22 18.88 -1.61 0.48
CA SER A 22 20.33 -1.66 0.49
C SER A 22 20.88 -2.65 1.53
N MET A 23 20.32 -2.68 2.75
CA MET A 23 20.75 -3.61 3.81
C MET A 23 20.48 -5.08 3.47
N LEU A 24 19.33 -5.37 2.85
CA LEU A 24 18.93 -6.73 2.48
C LEU A 24 19.56 -7.20 1.15
N GLY A 25 20.39 -6.38 0.52
CA GLY A 25 20.98 -6.65 -0.79
C GLY A 25 19.97 -6.59 -1.94
N PHE A 26 18.80 -5.97 -1.71
CA PHE A 26 17.82 -5.70 -2.75
C PHE A 26 18.15 -4.37 -3.41
N THR A 27 18.29 -4.37 -4.73
CA THR A 27 18.41 -3.12 -5.49
C THR A 27 17.00 -2.69 -5.89
N PRO A 28 16.46 -1.57 -5.37
CA PRO A 28 15.21 -1.04 -5.88
C PRO A 28 15.45 -0.62 -7.35
N PRO A 29 14.55 -0.97 -8.28
CA PRO A 29 14.70 -0.62 -9.68
C PRO A 29 14.66 0.89 -9.84
N GLU A 30 15.64 1.43 -10.57
CA GLU A 30 15.72 2.85 -10.89
C GLU A 30 14.43 3.30 -11.61
N GLY A 31 13.77 4.30 -11.04
CA GLY A 31 12.55 4.89 -11.61
C GLY A 31 11.27 4.05 -11.42
N GLY A 32 11.28 2.99 -10.62
CA GLY A 32 10.06 2.22 -10.33
C GLY A 32 9.04 3.06 -9.55
N LEU A 33 7.81 3.15 -10.06
CA LEU A 33 6.71 3.79 -9.34
C LEU A 33 5.95 2.78 -8.46
N ALA A 34 5.60 3.22 -7.25
CA ALA A 34 4.79 2.49 -6.29
C ALA A 34 3.54 3.28 -5.89
N SER A 35 2.49 2.58 -5.45
CA SER A 35 1.32 3.22 -4.85
C SER A 35 1.74 4.05 -3.64
N ALA A 36 1.44 5.35 -3.66
CA ALA A 36 1.96 6.33 -2.70
C ALA A 36 1.62 6.00 -1.24
N GLN A 37 0.35 5.69 -0.94
CA GLN A 37 -0.08 5.32 0.42
C GLN A 37 0.59 4.01 0.87
N PHE A 38 0.72 3.02 -0.03
CA PHE A 38 1.39 1.76 0.30
C PHE A 38 2.87 1.98 0.62
N GLY A 39 3.59 2.69 -0.24
CA GLY A 39 5.01 3.01 -0.02
C GLY A 39 5.24 3.77 1.28
N ALA A 40 4.45 4.82 1.55
CA ALA A 40 4.54 5.58 2.81
C ALA A 40 4.20 4.73 4.05
N THR A 41 3.29 3.76 3.92
CA THR A 41 2.95 2.83 5.01
C THR A 41 4.12 1.90 5.32
N ILE A 42 4.75 1.31 4.31
CA ILE A 42 5.91 0.43 4.50
C ILE A 42 7.10 1.24 5.05
N ASP A 43 7.33 2.44 4.54
CA ASP A 43 8.37 3.34 5.06
C ASP A 43 8.17 3.67 6.55
N ALA A 44 6.93 4.04 6.93
CA ALA A 44 6.57 4.27 8.33
C ALA A 44 6.73 3.03 9.22
N LEU A 45 6.36 1.85 8.71
CA LEU A 45 6.56 0.58 9.41
C LEU A 45 8.04 0.30 9.67
N LEU A 46 8.88 0.48 8.65
CA LEU A 46 10.33 0.28 8.75
C LEU A 46 10.97 1.28 9.71
N ARG A 47 10.56 2.55 9.67
CA ARG A 47 11.00 3.58 10.62
C ARG A 47 10.71 3.18 12.07
N GLU A 48 9.46 2.83 12.37
CA GLU A 48 9.06 2.38 13.71
C GLU A 48 9.83 1.12 14.11
N LEU A 49 10.01 0.18 13.18
CA LEU A 49 10.76 -1.04 13.45
C LEU A 49 12.21 -0.76 13.84
N PHE A 50 12.94 0.02 13.06
CA PHE A 50 14.34 0.36 13.37
C PHE A 50 14.46 1.17 14.67
N GLY A 51 13.56 2.14 14.87
CA GLY A 51 13.52 2.92 16.11
C GLY A 51 13.29 2.05 17.35
N LYS A 52 12.43 1.03 17.26
CA LYS A 52 12.13 0.12 18.38
C LYS A 52 13.16 -1.00 18.56
N LEU A 53 13.78 -1.49 17.49
CA LEU A 53 14.84 -2.50 17.59
C LEU A 53 16.11 -1.93 18.22
N THR A 54 16.50 -0.71 17.83
CA THR A 54 17.67 -0.02 18.40
C THR A 54 17.48 0.38 19.86
N SER A 55 16.23 0.49 20.32
CA SER A 55 15.86 0.80 21.71
C SER A 55 15.31 -0.40 22.48
N ALA A 56 15.42 -1.62 21.94
CA ALA A 56 14.75 -2.81 22.50
C ALA A 56 15.28 -3.24 23.88
N GLY A 57 16.50 -2.83 24.25
CA GLY A 57 17.14 -3.23 25.50
C GLY A 57 17.21 -4.75 25.62
N SER A 58 16.61 -5.32 26.67
CA SER A 58 16.50 -6.76 26.88
C SER A 58 15.23 -7.40 26.29
N THR A 59 14.36 -6.62 25.63
CA THR A 59 13.12 -7.15 25.04
C THR A 59 13.45 -8.02 23.83
N PRO A 60 12.99 -9.28 23.78
CA PRO A 60 13.17 -10.12 22.60
C PRO A 60 12.62 -9.45 21.32
N HIS A 61 13.41 -9.46 20.24
CA HIS A 61 13.05 -8.79 18.99
C HIS A 61 11.72 -9.25 18.39
N GLY A 62 11.34 -10.52 18.57
CA GLY A 62 10.04 -11.03 18.13
C GLY A 62 8.85 -10.32 18.79
N ILE A 63 8.98 -9.91 20.05
CA ILE A 63 7.96 -9.13 20.75
C ILE A 63 7.90 -7.71 20.20
N VAL A 64 9.07 -7.11 19.90
CA VAL A 64 9.16 -5.78 19.29
C VAL A 64 8.46 -5.77 17.92
N LEU A 65 8.78 -6.73 17.06
CA LEU A 65 8.16 -6.89 15.74
C LEU A 65 6.63 -6.96 15.84
N ARG A 66 6.11 -7.83 16.73
CA ARG A 66 4.68 -7.96 16.96
C ARG A 66 4.04 -6.63 17.39
N ARG A 67 4.67 -5.91 18.33
CA ARG A 67 4.14 -4.62 18.81
C ARG A 67 4.10 -3.57 17.70
N VAL A 68 5.13 -3.52 16.85
CA VAL A 68 5.19 -2.56 15.75
C VAL A 68 4.08 -2.82 14.72
N VAL A 69 3.87 -4.08 14.34
CA VAL A 69 2.83 -4.47 13.36
C VAL A 69 1.40 -4.28 13.92
N ASP A 70 1.20 -4.36 15.23
CA ASP A 70 -0.14 -4.21 15.87
C ASP A 70 -0.53 -2.74 16.14
N ASN A 71 0.32 -1.77 15.78
CA ASN A 71 0.05 -0.34 15.97
C ASN A 71 -0.46 0.35 14.69
N ASP A 72 -1.25 1.41 14.87
CA ASP A 72 -1.53 2.35 13.79
C ASP A 72 -0.24 3.11 13.42
N LEU A 73 0.03 3.24 12.13
CA LEU A 73 1.26 3.81 11.62
C LEU A 73 1.07 5.30 11.35
N LYS A 74 1.87 6.14 12.02
CA LYS A 74 1.95 7.57 11.70
C LYS A 74 2.91 7.74 10.53
N LEU A 75 2.47 8.43 9.48
CA LEU A 75 3.28 8.72 8.31
C LEU A 75 4.29 9.84 8.61
N GLU A 76 5.33 9.88 7.79
CA GLU A 76 6.33 10.93 7.85
C GLU A 76 5.72 12.29 7.50
N SER A 77 6.33 13.38 7.98
CA SER A 77 5.80 14.73 7.75
C SER A 77 5.64 15.07 6.27
N ALA A 78 6.53 14.55 5.42
CA ALA A 78 6.46 14.67 3.97
C ALA A 78 5.21 14.02 3.35
N PHE A 79 4.60 13.05 4.03
CA PHE A 79 3.47 12.24 3.56
C PHE A 79 2.24 12.37 4.47
N ASN A 80 2.15 13.45 5.25
CA ASN A 80 1.16 13.64 6.31
C ASN A 80 -0.31 13.78 5.83
N THR A 81 -0.55 13.77 4.52
CA THR A 81 -1.88 13.77 3.91
C THR A 81 -2.21 12.44 3.21
N TRP A 82 -1.24 11.52 3.14
CA TRP A 82 -1.38 10.24 2.45
C TRP A 82 -1.96 9.15 3.36
N GLY A 83 -2.29 9.46 4.61
CA GLY A 83 -2.98 8.55 5.53
C GLY A 83 -4.48 8.45 5.26
N ASN A 84 -5.19 7.74 6.11
CA ASN A 84 -6.65 7.60 6.02
C ASN A 84 -7.34 8.95 6.29
N GLY A 85 -8.43 9.24 5.56
CA GLY A 85 -9.22 10.47 5.75
C GLY A 85 -8.45 11.77 5.46
N ARG A 86 -7.41 11.73 4.60
CA ARG A 86 -6.43 12.82 4.36
C ARG A 86 -5.59 13.19 5.59
N GLY A 87 -5.51 12.31 6.58
CA GLY A 87 -4.69 12.51 7.77
C GLY A 87 -3.27 11.97 7.62
N ASP A 88 -2.53 12.01 8.73
CA ASP A 88 -1.14 11.57 8.84
C ASP A 88 -1.01 10.14 9.36
N ARG A 89 -2.10 9.37 9.41
CA ARG A 89 -2.13 8.05 10.04
C ARG A 89 -2.77 7.02 9.13
N VAL A 90 -2.13 5.86 9.05
CA VAL A 90 -2.69 4.65 8.45
C VAL A 90 -3.14 3.73 9.59
N TYR A 91 -4.44 3.49 9.66
CA TYR A 91 -5.04 2.69 10.71
C TYR A 91 -4.95 1.20 10.38
N ARG A 92 -4.80 0.39 11.42
CA ARG A 92 -4.91 -1.07 11.29
C ARG A 92 -6.31 -1.49 10.89
N LEU A 93 -6.42 -2.67 10.27
CA LEU A 93 -7.72 -3.28 10.02
C LEU A 93 -8.39 -3.62 11.35
N LYS A 94 -9.47 -2.91 11.67
CA LYS A 94 -10.25 -3.07 12.89
C LYS A 94 -11.64 -2.49 12.66
N GLU A 95 -12.65 -3.18 13.16
CA GLU A 95 -14.02 -2.66 13.22
C GLU A 95 -14.06 -1.32 13.97
N GLY A 96 -14.78 -0.35 13.40
CA GLY A 96 -14.89 1.02 13.92
C GLY A 96 -13.82 1.97 13.38
N ASN A 97 -12.79 1.50 12.66
CA ASN A 97 -11.78 2.38 12.06
C ASN A 97 -12.24 3.02 10.75
N GLU A 98 -13.30 2.50 10.11
CA GLU A 98 -13.94 3.08 8.92
C GLU A 98 -14.38 4.53 9.13
N ARG A 99 -14.74 4.91 10.37
CA ARG A 99 -15.08 6.30 10.73
C ARG A 99 -13.93 7.29 10.52
N PHE A 100 -12.68 6.80 10.53
CA PHE A 100 -11.51 7.65 10.28
C PHE A 100 -11.24 7.85 8.78
N MET A 101 -12.07 7.27 7.92
CA MET A 101 -12.07 7.54 6.48
C MET A 101 -12.94 8.75 6.11
N ILE A 102 -13.67 9.33 7.07
CA ILE A 102 -14.49 10.53 6.86
C ILE A 102 -13.59 11.72 6.52
N THR A 103 -13.79 12.32 5.34
CA THR A 103 -13.00 13.47 4.88
C THR A 103 -13.62 14.83 5.22
N ASP A 104 -14.92 14.87 5.56
CA ASP A 104 -15.61 16.08 6.03
C ASP A 104 -16.32 15.80 7.37
N VAL A 105 -15.77 16.37 8.44
CA VAL A 105 -16.30 16.21 9.81
C VAL A 105 -17.58 17.02 10.04
N ASN A 106 -17.84 18.05 9.25
CA ASN A 106 -19.02 18.89 9.39
C ASN A 106 -20.25 18.22 8.76
N ASN A 107 -20.06 17.24 7.87
CA ASN A 107 -21.13 16.46 7.26
C ASN A 107 -20.80 14.94 7.23
N PRO A 108 -20.71 14.30 8.42
CA PRO A 108 -20.21 12.94 8.54
C PRO A 108 -21.13 11.90 7.88
N GLN A 109 -22.42 12.19 7.73
CA GLN A 109 -23.37 11.27 7.09
C GLN A 109 -23.10 11.07 5.59
N THR A 110 -22.59 12.11 4.91
CA THR A 110 -22.33 12.07 3.47
C THR A 110 -20.87 11.74 3.13
N ALA A 111 -19.94 12.03 4.05
CA ALA A 111 -18.52 11.75 3.90
C ALA A 111 -18.09 10.41 4.53
N ALA A 112 -19.01 9.68 5.18
CA ALA A 112 -18.75 8.32 5.64
C ALA A 112 -18.67 7.37 4.44
N MET A 113 -17.60 6.57 4.41
CA MET A 113 -17.47 5.49 3.45
C MET A 113 -18.27 4.27 3.91
N ALA A 114 -18.94 3.61 2.97
CA ALA A 114 -19.60 2.34 3.24
C ALA A 114 -18.55 1.22 3.43
N GLN A 115 -18.80 0.29 4.35
CA GLN A 115 -17.91 -0.87 4.57
C GLN A 115 -17.77 -1.73 3.31
N SER A 116 -18.79 -1.77 2.46
CA SER A 116 -18.77 -2.38 1.12
C SER A 116 -17.80 -1.72 0.14
N THR A 117 -17.11 -0.65 0.52
CA THR A 117 -16.10 0.00 -0.32
C THR A 117 -14.68 -0.12 0.26
N LEU A 118 -14.57 -0.59 1.51
CA LEU A 118 -13.29 -0.75 2.19
C LEU A 118 -12.80 -2.18 2.02
N PHE A 119 -11.74 -2.37 1.23
CA PHE A 119 -11.14 -3.68 1.07
C PHE A 119 -10.38 -4.10 2.34
N ALA A 120 -10.50 -5.38 2.70
CA ALA A 120 -9.84 -6.02 3.82
C ALA A 120 -8.67 -6.91 3.37
N MET A 121 -8.86 -7.67 2.29
CA MET A 121 -7.83 -8.52 1.69
C MET A 121 -8.08 -8.70 0.19
N MET A 122 -7.06 -9.13 -0.53
CA MET A 122 -7.13 -9.39 -1.96
C MET A 122 -6.19 -10.52 -2.36
N ASP A 123 -6.44 -11.11 -3.52
CA ASP A 123 -5.50 -12.02 -4.16
C ASP A 123 -4.14 -11.34 -4.42
N LEU A 124 -3.07 -12.15 -4.42
CA LEU A 124 -1.77 -11.71 -4.91
C LEU A 124 -1.82 -11.58 -6.43
N PHE A 125 -1.09 -10.61 -7.00
CA PHE A 125 -1.03 -10.38 -8.44
C PHE A 125 0.24 -9.63 -8.83
N GLY A 126 0.66 -9.74 -10.09
CA GLY A 126 1.85 -9.04 -10.61
C GLY A 126 1.85 -9.01 -12.13
N ASN A 127 2.39 -7.96 -12.73
CA ASN A 127 2.19 -7.65 -14.15
C ASN A 127 3.44 -7.78 -15.04
N TYR A 128 4.63 -8.02 -14.47
CA TYR A 128 5.87 -8.15 -15.24
C TYR A 128 6.50 -9.54 -15.18
N GLY A 129 6.99 -10.01 -16.33
CA GLY A 129 7.81 -11.22 -16.44
C GLY A 129 7.18 -12.44 -15.77
N LYS A 130 7.91 -13.06 -14.85
CA LYS A 130 7.44 -14.24 -14.10
C LYS A 130 6.36 -13.90 -13.05
N ALA A 131 6.14 -12.61 -12.74
CA ALA A 131 5.15 -12.19 -11.75
C ALA A 131 3.70 -12.35 -12.23
N VAL A 132 3.48 -12.50 -13.55
CA VAL A 132 2.17 -12.87 -14.11
C VAL A 132 1.68 -14.21 -13.55
N ALA A 133 2.58 -15.10 -13.15
CA ALA A 133 2.22 -16.36 -12.50
C ALA A 133 1.61 -16.19 -11.10
N TYR A 134 1.66 -14.99 -10.51
CA TYR A 134 1.03 -14.73 -9.21
C TYR A 134 -0.47 -14.48 -9.31
N PHE A 135 -1.04 -14.27 -10.50
CA PHE A 135 -2.48 -14.22 -10.65
C PHE A 135 -3.10 -15.58 -10.32
N ASN A 136 -3.96 -15.60 -9.29
CA ASN A 136 -4.70 -16.80 -8.90
C ASN A 136 -5.70 -17.27 -9.98
N HIS A 137 -6.21 -16.35 -10.80
CA HIS A 137 -7.08 -16.66 -11.93
C HIS A 137 -6.74 -15.79 -13.14
N VAL A 138 -6.41 -16.43 -14.27
CA VAL A 138 -6.18 -15.77 -15.56
C VAL A 138 -7.48 -15.87 -16.37
N PRO A 139 -7.96 -14.80 -17.05
CA PRO A 139 -7.28 -13.53 -17.35
C PRO A 139 -7.30 -12.50 -16.20
N GLY A 140 -6.21 -11.72 -16.14
CA GLY A 140 -5.75 -10.84 -15.05
C GLY A 140 -6.81 -10.01 -14.34
N GLY A 141 -7.07 -10.37 -13.08
CA GLY A 141 -7.83 -9.63 -12.08
C GLY A 141 -7.66 -10.29 -10.71
N CYS A 142 -8.30 -9.74 -9.68
CA CYS A 142 -8.20 -10.25 -8.31
C CYS A 142 -9.58 -10.36 -7.67
N ASN A 143 -9.78 -11.40 -6.86
CA ASN A 143 -10.84 -11.39 -5.87
C ASN A 143 -10.43 -10.43 -4.74
N VAL A 144 -11.34 -9.55 -4.34
CA VAL A 144 -11.12 -8.58 -3.26
C VAL A 144 -12.24 -8.74 -2.24
N LEU A 145 -11.86 -9.04 -0.99
CA LEU A 145 -12.76 -9.11 0.15
C LEU A 145 -12.91 -7.71 0.76
N PHE A 146 -14.14 -7.33 1.10
CA PHE A 146 -14.49 -6.06 1.73
C PHE A 146 -14.90 -6.22 3.19
N MET A 147 -14.96 -5.12 3.92
CA MET A 147 -15.21 -5.13 5.37
C MET A 147 -16.60 -5.63 5.77
N ASP A 148 -17.59 -5.57 4.88
CA ASP A 148 -18.92 -6.16 5.07
C ASP A 148 -18.98 -7.67 4.75
N GLY A 149 -17.85 -8.26 4.36
CA GLY A 149 -17.70 -9.69 4.10
C GLY A 149 -18.01 -10.13 2.67
N HIS A 150 -18.41 -9.22 1.77
CA HIS A 150 -18.58 -9.60 0.36
C HIS A 150 -17.23 -9.66 -0.37
N VAL A 151 -17.21 -10.41 -1.47
CA VAL A 151 -16.05 -10.51 -2.36
C VAL A 151 -16.49 -10.07 -3.74
N ASP A 152 -15.78 -9.11 -4.31
CA ASP A 152 -15.96 -8.67 -5.69
C ASP A 152 -14.73 -9.01 -6.54
N TRP A 153 -14.97 -9.31 -7.82
CA TRP A 153 -13.90 -9.47 -8.81
C TRP A 153 -13.54 -8.11 -9.43
N ILE A 154 -12.29 -7.71 -9.27
CA ILE A 154 -11.77 -6.48 -9.87
C ILE A 154 -10.79 -6.84 -11.00
N PRO A 155 -11.09 -6.47 -12.26
CA PRO A 155 -10.19 -6.75 -13.37
C PRO A 155 -8.92 -5.90 -13.26
N TYR A 156 -7.79 -6.50 -13.62
CA TYR A 156 -6.54 -5.76 -13.80
C TYR A 156 -6.60 -5.00 -15.12
N VAL A 157 -6.44 -3.68 -15.05
CA VAL A 157 -6.37 -2.81 -16.23
C VAL A 157 -4.93 -2.37 -16.41
N ALA A 158 -4.31 -2.77 -17.53
CA ALA A 158 -2.95 -2.35 -17.85
C ALA A 158 -2.89 -0.84 -18.15
N PRO A 159 -1.75 -0.17 -17.92
CA PRO A 159 -1.56 1.23 -18.29
C PRO A 159 -1.90 1.49 -19.76
N ALA A 160 -2.50 2.64 -20.05
CA ALA A 160 -2.73 3.07 -21.41
C ALA A 160 -1.40 3.18 -22.20
N PRO A 161 -1.40 3.04 -23.54
CA PRO A 161 -0.19 3.12 -24.34
C PRO A 161 0.66 4.37 -24.01
N GLY A 162 1.93 4.17 -23.66
CA GLY A 162 2.86 5.23 -23.28
C GLY A 162 2.70 5.79 -21.87
N GLN A 163 1.78 5.26 -21.06
CA GLN A 163 1.61 5.63 -19.65
C GLN A 163 2.30 4.67 -18.69
N ASP A 164 2.95 3.62 -19.20
CA ASP A 164 3.67 2.68 -18.35
C ASP A 164 4.81 3.38 -17.59
N ASN A 165 4.93 3.07 -16.30
CA ASN A 165 5.86 3.71 -15.37
C ASN A 165 5.78 5.25 -15.34
N THR A 166 4.57 5.81 -15.45
CA THR A 166 4.30 7.25 -15.30
C THR A 166 3.30 7.50 -14.16
N ALA A 167 3.16 8.76 -13.71
CA ALA A 167 2.15 9.17 -12.73
C ALA A 167 0.70 8.86 -13.17
N SER A 168 0.49 8.57 -14.45
CA SER A 168 -0.80 8.26 -15.05
C SER A 168 -1.02 6.77 -15.28
N MET A 169 -0.10 5.90 -14.85
CA MET A 169 -0.19 4.46 -15.11
C MET A 169 -1.40 3.78 -14.47
N ASP A 170 -1.93 4.34 -13.38
CA ASP A 170 -3.09 3.81 -12.66
C ASP A 170 -4.43 4.33 -13.21
N LEU A 171 -4.42 5.23 -14.20
CA LEU A 171 -5.64 5.78 -14.77
C LEU A 171 -6.46 4.69 -15.47
N GLY A 172 -7.74 4.59 -15.09
CA GLY A 172 -8.67 3.58 -15.60
C GLY A 172 -8.67 2.26 -14.83
N ALA A 173 -7.75 2.08 -13.87
CA ALA A 173 -7.78 0.96 -12.94
C ALA A 173 -8.65 1.25 -11.70
N THR A 174 -9.05 0.20 -10.99
CA THR A 174 -9.90 0.29 -9.79
C THR A 174 -9.12 -0.19 -8.57
N GLN A 175 -9.04 0.65 -7.52
CA GLN A 175 -8.41 0.27 -6.26
C GLN A 175 -9.11 -0.93 -5.61
N PRO A 176 -8.37 -1.88 -4.98
CA PRO A 176 -6.92 -1.90 -4.82
C PRO A 176 -6.11 -2.52 -5.97
N VAL A 177 -6.74 -2.99 -7.06
CA VAL A 177 -6.05 -3.63 -8.18
C VAL A 177 -5.47 -2.59 -9.15
N LEU A 178 -4.29 -2.08 -8.80
CA LEU A 178 -3.59 -1.03 -9.56
C LEU A 178 -2.34 -1.55 -10.29
N PRO A 179 -2.01 -1.04 -11.48
CA PRO A 179 -0.71 -1.23 -12.12
C PRO A 179 0.47 -0.91 -11.23
N SER A 180 0.46 0.23 -10.53
CA SER A 180 1.54 0.61 -9.62
C SER A 180 1.72 -0.35 -8.44
N LEU A 181 0.64 -1.01 -7.99
CA LEU A 181 0.72 -2.04 -6.95
C LEU A 181 1.25 -3.37 -7.51
N ALA A 182 0.81 -3.75 -8.71
CA ALA A 182 1.34 -4.93 -9.41
C ALA A 182 2.84 -4.80 -9.70
N ASN A 183 3.29 -3.58 -10.03
CA ASN A 183 4.69 -3.26 -10.28
C ASN A 183 5.56 -3.61 -9.07
N ILE A 184 5.12 -3.36 -7.83
CA ILE A 184 5.93 -3.61 -6.63
C ILE A 184 6.40 -5.08 -6.56
N ILE A 185 5.52 -6.02 -6.89
CA ILE A 185 5.87 -7.44 -6.87
C ILE A 185 6.81 -7.80 -8.02
N GLY A 186 6.59 -7.22 -9.22
CA GLY A 186 7.49 -7.37 -10.35
C GLY A 186 8.88 -6.76 -10.13
N ILE A 187 8.92 -5.62 -9.44
CA ILE A 187 10.10 -4.82 -9.09
C ILE A 187 11.12 -5.67 -8.30
N PHE A 188 10.68 -6.44 -7.30
CA PHE A 188 11.58 -7.30 -6.53
C PHE A 188 12.00 -8.59 -7.25
N LYS A 189 11.26 -8.99 -8.31
CA LYS A 189 11.42 -10.25 -9.05
C LYS A 189 12.19 -10.12 -10.37
N GLY A 190 12.35 -8.91 -10.88
CA GLY A 190 13.07 -8.61 -12.12
C GLY A 190 14.57 -8.36 -11.92
N VAL A 191 14.98 -8.01 -10.69
CA VAL A 191 16.36 -7.64 -10.34
C VAL A 191 17.06 -8.74 -9.52
N ASN A 192 16.31 -9.69 -8.93
CA ASN A 192 16.82 -10.80 -8.12
C ASN A 192 16.27 -12.16 -8.60
#